data_AF-A0A560DIR9-F1
#
_entry.id   AF-A0A560DIR9-F1
#
_cell.length_a   1.000
_cell.length_b   1.000
_cell.length_c   1.000
_cell.angle_alpha   90.00
_cell.angle_beta   90.00
_cell.angle_gamma   90.00
#
_symmetry.space_group_name_H-M   'P 1'
#
loop_
_entity.id
_entity.type
_entity.pdbx_description
1 polymer ?
#
loop_
_entity_poly.entity_id
_entity_poly.type
_entity_poly.pdbx_seq_one_letter_code
_entity_poly.pdbx_strand_id
1 'polypeptide(L)'
;MAIDWFRKRSWSEKDQSDFWQRLARAKTHNRAQYTFIQGYTLMETGSQYWTSATSLFDHVIENYPDSINFVQALSAKADCLLSSGDIDGALQYYDRAIERMRIMPNIQTWAWLDLTWIVATRRLSHQYEKALDLLDEFGRAQQLFPVVAFRIHGSRALIQSARGQSDLGAQAARSALSFADTDSSGLRYHPKIGVVGARYEDIRAQLAAIAVGT
;
A
#
# COMPACT_ATOMS: atom_id res chain seq x y z
N MET A 1 23.36 17.22 8.77
CA MET A 1 22.68 17.81 7.59
C MET A 1 21.38 18.44 8.06
N ALA A 2 21.06 19.65 7.60
CA ALA A 2 19.75 20.24 7.87
C ALA A 2 18.68 19.41 7.16
N ILE A 3 17.54 19.19 7.83
CA ILE A 3 16.38 18.53 7.21
C ILE A 3 15.84 19.47 6.12
N ASP A 4 15.57 18.93 4.93
CA ASP A 4 14.94 19.69 3.85
C ASP A 4 13.60 20.30 4.32
N TRP A 5 13.27 21.50 3.85
CA TRP A 5 12.07 22.23 4.29
C TRP A 5 10.75 21.51 3.98
N PHE A 6 10.77 20.50 3.10
CA PHE A 6 9.64 19.64 2.71
C PHE A 6 9.71 18.23 3.34
N ARG A 7 10.52 18.04 4.40
CA ARG A 7 10.63 16.79 5.18
C ARG A 7 10.49 17.03 6.68
N LYS A 8 9.68 18.01 7.08
CA LYS A 8 9.47 18.33 8.50
C LYS A 8 8.70 17.21 9.18
N ARG A 9 9.14 16.84 10.40
CA ARG A 9 8.48 15.88 11.30
C ARG A 9 7.58 16.56 12.33
N SER A 10 7.43 17.88 12.25
CA SER A 10 6.45 18.66 13.00
C SER A 10 5.54 19.39 12.01
N TRP A 11 4.33 19.72 12.43
CA TRP A 11 3.34 20.38 11.57
C TRP A 11 2.57 21.50 12.29
N SER A 12 3.31 22.35 13.01
CA SER A 12 2.74 23.54 13.64
C SER A 12 2.23 24.55 12.60
N GLU A 13 1.44 25.55 13.00
CA GLU A 13 1.03 26.65 12.11
C GLU A 13 2.23 27.35 11.46
N LYS A 14 3.33 27.51 12.22
CA LYS A 14 4.59 28.06 11.69
C LYS A 14 5.20 27.16 10.63
N ASP A 15 5.18 25.84 10.83
CA ASP A 15 5.68 24.87 9.85
C ASP A 15 4.86 24.90 8.57
N GLN A 16 3.54 24.95 8.70
CA GLN A 16 2.60 25.07 7.58
C GLN A 16 2.85 26.35 6.80
N SER A 17 2.92 27.50 7.48
CA SER A 17 3.17 28.79 6.85
C SER A 17 4.50 28.84 6.09
N ASP A 18 5.59 28.36 6.71
CA ASP A 18 6.91 28.27 6.08
C ASP A 18 6.89 27.32 4.87
N PHE A 19 6.22 26.16 4.97
CA PHE A 19 6.08 25.21 3.88
C PHE A 19 5.35 25.84 2.68
N TRP A 20 4.18 26.44 2.90
CA TRP A 20 3.39 27.05 1.82
C TRP A 20 4.09 28.26 1.20
N GLN A 21 4.78 29.08 2.00
CA GLN A 21 5.56 30.21 1.47
C GLN A 21 6.70 29.75 0.56
N ARG A 22 7.39 28.67 0.93
CA ARG A 22 8.48 28.09 0.12
C ARG A 22 7.94 27.39 -1.12
N LEU A 23 6.82 26.66 -0.99
CA LEU A 23 6.17 25.99 -2.12
C LEU A 23 5.72 27.00 -3.19
N ALA A 24 5.18 28.16 -2.78
CA ALA A 24 4.77 29.22 -3.69
C ALA A 24 5.94 29.77 -4.54
N ARG A 25 7.17 29.75 -4.00
CA ARG A 25 8.40 30.16 -4.70
C ARG A 25 9.06 29.03 -5.48
N ALA A 26 8.68 27.78 -5.23
CA ALA A 26 9.24 26.63 -5.92
C ALA A 26 8.76 26.58 -7.38
N LYS A 27 9.63 26.02 -8.25
CA LYS A 27 9.29 25.73 -9.65
C LYS A 27 8.06 24.83 -9.71
N THR A 28 7.11 25.14 -10.60
CA THR A 28 5.81 24.45 -10.71
C THR A 28 5.94 22.94 -10.79
N HIS A 29 6.87 22.41 -11.60
CA HIS A 29 7.07 20.97 -11.78
C HIS A 29 7.57 20.24 -10.51
N ASN A 30 8.14 20.95 -9.53
CA ASN A 30 8.59 20.34 -8.28
C ASN A 30 7.53 20.40 -7.16
N ARG A 31 6.47 21.20 -7.32
CA ARG A 31 5.51 21.46 -6.24
C ARG A 31 4.79 20.19 -5.79
N ALA A 32 4.28 19.40 -6.73
CA ALA A 32 3.63 18.13 -6.43
C ALA A 32 4.54 17.19 -5.62
N GLN A 33 5.81 17.10 -6.00
CA GLN A 33 6.79 16.26 -5.32
C GLN A 33 7.06 16.74 -3.90
N TYR A 34 7.26 18.05 -3.69
CA TYR A 34 7.51 18.60 -2.35
C TYR A 34 6.30 18.41 -1.43
N THR A 35 5.08 18.64 -1.93
CA THR A 35 3.85 18.39 -1.18
C THR A 35 3.69 16.92 -0.83
N PHE A 36 3.90 16.02 -1.79
CA PHE A 36 3.84 14.58 -1.54
C PHE A 36 4.87 14.13 -0.50
N ILE A 37 6.14 14.54 -0.63
CA ILE A 37 7.20 14.15 0.32
C ILE A 37 6.90 14.67 1.72
N GLN A 38 6.38 15.90 1.85
CA GLN A 38 6.01 16.44 3.16
C GLN A 38 4.85 15.66 3.76
N GLY A 39 3.80 15.35 2.98
CA GLY A 39 2.67 14.52 3.42
C GLY A 39 3.12 13.13 3.87
N TYR A 40 3.95 12.46 3.07
CA TYR A 40 4.50 11.16 3.40
C TYR A 40 5.38 11.18 4.65
N THR A 41 6.19 12.24 4.82
CA THR A 41 7.03 12.40 6.01
C THR A 41 6.18 12.52 7.28
N LEU A 42 5.06 13.26 7.22
CA LEU A 42 4.14 13.38 8.35
C LEU A 42 3.42 12.07 8.65
N MET A 43 2.94 11.38 7.61
CA MET A 43 2.31 10.06 7.73
C MET A 43 3.20 9.07 8.48
N GLU A 44 4.48 9.00 8.11
CA GLU A 44 5.48 8.13 8.74
C GLU A 44 5.91 8.61 10.14
N THR A 45 5.71 9.89 10.45
CA THR A 45 6.11 10.44 11.76
C THR A 45 5.18 9.97 12.88
N GLY A 46 3.87 9.83 12.60
CA GLY A 46 2.94 9.30 13.58
C GLY A 46 1.48 9.61 13.29
N SER A 47 0.61 8.86 13.96
CA SER A 47 -0.85 8.90 13.75
C SER A 47 -1.48 10.25 14.05
N GLN A 48 -0.86 11.05 14.93
CA GLN A 48 -1.29 12.42 15.22
C GLN A 48 -1.23 13.35 14.01
N TYR A 49 -0.51 12.98 12.94
CA TYR A 49 -0.38 13.78 11.73
C TYR A 49 -1.15 13.23 10.53
N TRP A 50 -1.89 12.12 10.64
CA TRP A 50 -2.61 11.53 9.50
C TRP A 50 -3.63 12.48 8.86
N THR A 51 -4.33 13.30 9.64
CA THR A 51 -5.23 14.33 9.10
C THR A 51 -4.46 15.34 8.25
N SER A 52 -3.33 15.83 8.75
CA SER A 52 -2.49 16.78 8.02
C SER A 52 -1.83 16.18 6.78
N ALA A 53 -1.38 14.93 6.86
CA ALA A 53 -0.85 14.18 5.72
C ALA A 53 -1.91 14.02 4.63
N THR A 54 -3.14 13.63 5.03
CA THR A 54 -4.30 13.53 4.13
C THR A 54 -4.57 14.86 3.40
N SER A 55 -4.58 15.99 4.11
CA SER A 55 -4.76 17.31 3.48
C SER A 55 -3.68 17.66 2.46
N LEU A 56 -2.43 17.23 2.69
CA LEU A 56 -1.34 17.43 1.71
C LEU A 56 -1.51 16.52 0.49
N PHE A 57 -1.95 15.27 0.67
CA PHE A 57 -2.26 14.39 -0.44
C PHE A 57 -3.45 14.88 -1.26
N ASP A 58 -4.48 15.42 -0.60
CA ASP A 58 -5.61 16.08 -1.27
C ASP A 58 -5.15 17.27 -2.11
N HIS A 59 -4.27 18.11 -1.55
CA HIS A 59 -3.69 19.19 -2.34
C HIS A 59 -2.95 18.67 -3.59
N VAL A 60 -2.26 17.52 -3.50
CA VAL A 60 -1.62 16.90 -4.67
C VAL A 60 -2.65 16.44 -5.70
N ILE A 61 -3.69 15.75 -5.26
CA ILE A 61 -4.75 15.17 -6.09
C ILE A 61 -5.54 16.28 -6.81
N GLU A 62 -5.85 17.37 -6.12
CA GLU A 62 -6.67 18.45 -6.66
C GLU A 62 -5.90 19.36 -7.63
N ASN A 63 -4.62 19.63 -7.34
CA ASN A 63 -3.88 20.70 -8.03
C ASN A 63 -2.84 20.20 -9.03
N TYR A 64 -2.47 18.91 -9.00
CA TYR A 64 -1.44 18.35 -9.89
C TYR A 64 -1.85 16.98 -10.47
N PRO A 65 -2.97 16.90 -11.21
CA PRO A 65 -3.50 15.63 -11.74
C PRO A 65 -2.58 14.91 -12.74
N ASP A 66 -1.65 15.63 -13.37
CA ASP A 66 -0.69 15.12 -14.35
C ASP A 66 0.67 14.76 -13.74
N SER A 67 0.86 14.98 -12.43
CA SER A 67 2.11 14.63 -11.74
C SER A 67 2.23 13.13 -11.53
N ILE A 68 3.46 12.61 -11.59
CA ILE A 68 3.76 11.23 -11.16
C ILE A 68 3.35 10.99 -9.70
N ASN A 69 3.35 12.03 -8.87
CA ASN A 69 2.95 11.96 -7.47
C ASN A 69 1.42 11.87 -7.30
N PHE A 70 0.62 12.05 -8.36
CA PHE A 70 -0.83 11.91 -8.28
C PHE A 70 -1.25 10.51 -7.83
N VAL A 71 -0.74 9.47 -8.51
CA VAL A 71 -1.05 8.07 -8.19
C VAL A 71 -0.51 7.70 -6.80
N GLN A 72 0.67 8.21 -6.45
CA GLN A 72 1.28 8.00 -5.14
C GLN A 72 0.47 8.67 -4.02
N ALA A 73 -0.06 9.88 -4.25
CA ALA A 73 -0.91 10.59 -3.29
C ALA A 73 -2.25 9.89 -3.08
N LEU A 74 -2.87 9.34 -4.14
CA LEU A 74 -4.07 8.51 -4.01
C LEU A 74 -3.80 7.29 -3.11
N SER A 75 -2.71 6.57 -3.36
CA SER A 75 -2.31 5.41 -2.55
C SER A 75 -2.02 5.78 -1.10
N ALA A 76 -1.23 6.83 -0.86
CA ALA A 76 -0.85 7.25 0.49
C ALA A 76 -2.07 7.81 1.28
N LYS A 77 -3.00 8.49 0.61
CA LYS A 77 -4.27 8.88 1.24
C LYS A 77 -5.08 7.65 1.66
N ALA A 78 -5.16 6.62 0.82
CA ALA A 78 -5.81 5.37 1.18
C ALA A 78 -5.16 4.71 2.42
N ASP A 79 -3.83 4.72 2.50
CA ASP A 79 -3.10 4.21 3.68
C ASP A 79 -3.47 5.00 4.96
N CYS A 80 -3.56 6.33 4.90
CA CYS A 80 -4.00 7.17 6.02
C CYS A 80 -5.45 6.86 6.45
N LEU A 81 -6.37 6.73 5.48
CA LEU A 81 -7.78 6.42 5.75
C LEU A 81 -7.92 5.05 6.41
N LEU A 82 -7.25 4.03 5.87
CA LEU A 82 -7.22 2.69 6.43
C LEU A 82 -6.71 2.69 7.86
N SER A 83 -5.60 3.40 8.09
CA SER A 83 -4.99 3.50 9.42
C SER A 83 -5.88 4.24 10.42
N SER A 84 -6.72 5.16 9.93
CA SER A 84 -7.73 5.88 10.72
C SER A 84 -9.04 5.08 10.90
N GLY A 85 -9.14 3.89 10.31
CA GLY A 85 -10.29 3.00 10.40
C GLY A 85 -11.36 3.20 9.31
N ASP A 86 -11.17 4.15 8.39
CA ASP A 86 -12.06 4.36 7.24
C ASP A 86 -11.70 3.39 6.10
N ILE A 87 -12.19 2.15 6.24
CA ILE A 87 -11.92 1.08 5.29
C ILE A 87 -12.55 1.38 3.93
N ASP A 88 -13.81 1.85 3.90
CA ASP A 88 -14.52 2.11 2.64
C ASP A 88 -13.87 3.26 1.87
N GLY A 89 -13.49 4.34 2.57
CA GLY A 89 -12.71 5.43 1.98
C GLY A 89 -11.37 4.94 1.44
N ALA A 90 -10.64 4.12 2.19
CA ALA A 90 -9.37 3.56 1.72
C ALA A 90 -9.53 2.75 0.43
N LEU A 91 -10.52 1.85 0.36
CA LEU A 91 -10.79 1.04 -0.84
C LEU A 91 -11.10 1.92 -2.06
N GLN A 92 -11.91 2.98 -1.89
CA GLN A 92 -12.20 3.93 -2.97
C GLN A 92 -10.95 4.63 -3.50
N TYR A 93 -10.02 5.03 -2.63
CA TYR A 93 -8.79 5.71 -3.06
C TYR A 93 -7.76 4.75 -3.66
N TYR A 94 -7.66 3.51 -3.16
CA TYR A 94 -6.87 2.48 -3.83
C TYR A 94 -7.42 2.18 -5.23
N ASP A 95 -8.73 2.08 -5.40
CA ASP A 95 -9.36 1.89 -6.72
C ASP A 95 -9.00 2.99 -7.70
N ARG A 96 -9.09 4.25 -7.26
CA ARG A 96 -8.68 5.40 -8.07
C ARG A 96 -7.20 5.33 -8.46
N ALA A 97 -6.33 4.88 -7.55
CA ALA A 97 -4.91 4.70 -7.85
C ALA A 97 -4.72 3.61 -8.93
N ILE A 98 -5.39 2.47 -8.79
CA ILE A 98 -5.32 1.34 -9.72
C ILE A 98 -5.81 1.72 -11.12
N GLU A 99 -6.96 2.41 -11.21
CA GLU A 99 -7.47 2.94 -12.50
C GLU A 99 -6.44 3.83 -13.19
N ARG A 100 -5.73 4.66 -12.43
CA ARG A 100 -4.66 5.51 -12.99
C ARG A 100 -3.42 4.73 -13.38
N MET A 101 -3.07 3.67 -12.67
CA MET A 101 -1.97 2.78 -13.05
C MET A 101 -2.25 2.09 -14.39
N ARG A 102 -3.52 1.75 -14.68
CA ARG A 102 -3.92 1.21 -16.00
C ARG A 102 -3.73 2.23 -17.13
N ILE A 103 -4.03 3.51 -16.85
CA ILE A 103 -3.84 4.61 -17.81
C ILE A 103 -2.36 4.96 -17.99
N MET A 104 -1.57 4.90 -16.90
CA MET A 104 -0.16 5.28 -16.85
C MET A 104 0.69 4.11 -16.31
N PRO A 105 0.91 3.05 -17.10
CA PRO A 105 1.54 1.81 -16.64
C PRO A 105 2.99 1.98 -16.17
N ASN A 106 3.65 3.08 -16.50
CA ASN A 106 4.99 3.42 -16.00
C ASN A 106 4.99 3.93 -14.54
N ILE A 107 3.83 4.27 -13.98
CA ILE A 107 3.68 4.71 -12.58
C ILE A 107 2.99 3.60 -11.81
N GLN A 108 3.73 2.95 -10.91
CA GLN A 108 3.24 1.82 -10.12
C GLN A 108 3.26 2.15 -8.63
N THR A 109 2.25 1.67 -7.91
CA THR A 109 2.21 1.64 -6.44
C THR A 109 1.75 0.27 -5.97
N TRP A 110 1.71 0.07 -4.64
CA TRP A 110 1.21 -1.17 -4.04
C TRP A 110 -0.31 -1.18 -3.82
N ALA A 111 -1.05 -0.17 -4.32
CA ALA A 111 -2.49 0.00 -4.09
C ALA A 111 -3.32 -1.26 -4.40
N TRP A 112 -3.03 -1.96 -5.50
CA TRP A 112 -3.70 -3.23 -5.84
C TRP A 112 -3.43 -4.34 -4.81
N LEU A 113 -2.20 -4.41 -4.28
CA LEU A 113 -1.83 -5.40 -3.28
C LEU A 113 -2.42 -5.07 -1.91
N ASP A 114 -2.47 -3.78 -1.57
CA ASP A 114 -3.09 -3.30 -0.33
C ASP A 114 -4.60 -3.53 -0.34
N LEU A 115 -5.29 -3.14 -1.42
CA LEU A 115 -6.71 -3.42 -1.61
C LEU A 115 -7.02 -4.92 -1.50
N THR A 116 -6.32 -5.76 -2.27
CA THR A 116 -6.59 -7.21 -2.30
C THR A 116 -6.33 -7.88 -0.94
N TRP A 117 -5.28 -7.43 -0.24
CA TRP A 117 -4.98 -7.89 1.11
C TRP A 117 -6.06 -7.51 2.13
N ILE A 118 -6.58 -6.27 2.07
CA ILE A 118 -7.68 -5.82 2.93
C ILE A 118 -8.93 -6.64 2.64
N VAL A 119 -9.31 -6.80 1.37
CA VAL A 119 -10.47 -7.59 0.96
C VAL A 119 -10.39 -9.01 1.50
N ALA A 120 -9.24 -9.66 1.35
CA ALA A 120 -9.02 -11.02 1.83
C ALA A 120 -9.06 -11.12 3.37
N THR A 121 -8.31 -10.29 4.07
CA THR A 121 -8.18 -10.37 5.54
C THR A 121 -9.43 -9.89 6.29
N ARG A 122 -10.20 -8.97 5.71
CA ARG A 122 -11.48 -8.50 6.25
C ARG A 122 -12.68 -9.29 5.73
N ARG A 123 -12.45 -10.28 4.86
CA ARG A 123 -13.47 -11.16 4.28
C ARG A 123 -14.60 -10.41 3.57
N LEU A 124 -14.24 -9.39 2.79
CA LEU A 124 -15.18 -8.57 2.04
C LEU A 124 -15.68 -9.32 0.81
N SER A 125 -16.61 -10.26 1.03
CA SER A 125 -17.06 -11.23 0.01
C SER A 125 -17.54 -10.61 -1.30
N HIS A 126 -18.20 -9.46 -1.22
CA HIS A 126 -18.68 -8.71 -2.38
C HIS A 126 -17.55 -8.14 -3.27
N GLN A 127 -16.30 -8.11 -2.79
CA GLN A 127 -15.12 -7.63 -3.53
C GLN A 127 -14.19 -8.78 -3.97
N TYR A 128 -14.50 -10.03 -3.64
CA TYR A 128 -13.59 -11.16 -3.88
C TYR A 128 -13.22 -11.37 -5.34
N GLU A 129 -14.19 -11.25 -6.25
CA GLU A 129 -13.94 -11.42 -7.69
C GLU A 129 -12.95 -10.36 -8.19
N LYS A 130 -13.27 -9.09 -7.97
CA LYS A 130 -12.39 -7.97 -8.26
C LYS A 130 -10.99 -8.13 -7.66
N ALA A 131 -10.90 -8.59 -6.42
CA ALA A 131 -9.61 -8.79 -5.78
C ALA A 131 -8.79 -9.88 -6.47
N LEU A 132 -9.40 -11.00 -6.88
CA LEU A 132 -8.71 -12.03 -7.63
C LEU A 132 -8.26 -11.51 -9.01
N ASP A 133 -9.12 -10.76 -9.71
CA ASP A 133 -8.79 -10.14 -11.00
C ASP A 133 -7.58 -9.21 -10.90
N LEU A 134 -7.52 -8.39 -9.84
CA LEU A 134 -6.38 -7.50 -9.59
C LEU A 134 -5.08 -8.28 -9.32
N LEU A 135 -5.16 -9.38 -8.57
CA LEU A 135 -4.01 -10.26 -8.36
C LEU A 135 -3.57 -10.92 -9.68
N ASP A 136 -4.51 -11.25 -10.55
CA ASP A 136 -4.22 -11.78 -11.88
C ASP A 136 -3.70 -10.71 -12.85
N GLU A 137 -4.09 -9.46 -12.73
CA GLU A 137 -3.63 -8.36 -13.58
C GLU A 137 -2.21 -7.90 -13.19
N PHE A 138 -1.99 -7.61 -11.90
CA PHE A 138 -0.75 -6.98 -11.42
C PHE A 138 0.23 -7.96 -10.77
N GLY A 139 -0.24 -9.12 -10.29
CA GLY A 139 0.55 -10.06 -9.49
C GLY A 139 1.31 -11.14 -10.29
N ARG A 140 1.18 -11.20 -11.61
CA ARG A 140 1.77 -12.26 -12.45
C ARG A 140 3.30 -12.24 -12.53
N ALA A 141 3.89 -11.06 -12.44
CA ALA A 141 5.34 -10.92 -12.54
C ALA A 141 6.05 -11.53 -11.32
N GLN A 142 7.29 -11.95 -11.50
CA GLN A 142 8.12 -12.38 -10.38
C GLN A 142 8.32 -11.21 -9.42
N GLN A 143 8.02 -11.45 -8.15
CA GLN A 143 8.10 -10.43 -7.11
C GLN A 143 9.50 -10.41 -6.49
N LEU A 144 10.07 -9.21 -6.35
CA LEU A 144 11.40 -9.02 -5.76
C LEU A 144 11.44 -9.41 -4.28
N PHE A 145 10.37 -9.14 -3.54
CA PHE A 145 10.35 -9.28 -2.08
C PHE A 145 9.44 -10.45 -1.66
N PRO A 146 9.90 -11.36 -0.78
CA PRO A 146 9.08 -12.47 -0.26
C PRO A 146 7.74 -12.03 0.33
N VAL A 147 7.70 -10.89 1.04
CA VAL A 147 6.45 -10.36 1.63
C VAL A 147 5.39 -10.03 0.58
N VAL A 148 5.80 -9.66 -0.62
CA VAL A 148 4.87 -9.34 -1.71
C VAL A 148 4.25 -10.64 -2.24
N ALA A 149 5.06 -11.65 -2.50
CA ALA A 149 4.59 -12.97 -2.93
C ALA A 149 3.71 -13.64 -1.85
N PHE A 150 4.11 -13.54 -0.58
CA PHE A 150 3.31 -13.98 0.57
C PHE A 150 1.93 -13.33 0.56
N ARG A 151 1.84 -12.01 0.37
CA ARG A 151 0.56 -11.30 0.36
C ARG A 151 -0.32 -11.68 -0.84
N ILE A 152 0.26 -11.85 -2.03
CA ILE A 152 -0.48 -12.30 -3.22
C ILE A 152 -1.10 -13.68 -2.97
N HIS A 153 -0.28 -14.65 -2.59
CA HIS A 153 -0.74 -16.02 -2.37
C HIS A 153 -1.65 -16.13 -1.13
N GLY A 154 -1.35 -15.39 -0.07
CA GLY A 154 -2.18 -15.32 1.14
C GLY A 154 -3.56 -14.75 0.85
N SER A 155 -3.65 -13.68 0.05
CA SER A 155 -4.94 -13.14 -0.40
C SER A 155 -5.74 -14.18 -1.20
N ARG A 156 -5.10 -14.88 -2.15
CA ARG A 156 -5.77 -15.96 -2.92
C ARG A 156 -6.27 -17.06 -2.00
N ALA A 157 -5.44 -17.53 -1.08
CA ALA A 157 -5.78 -18.60 -0.15
C ALA A 157 -7.00 -18.27 0.71
N LEU A 158 -7.00 -17.08 1.33
CA LEU A 158 -8.09 -16.61 2.16
C LEU A 158 -9.40 -16.47 1.37
N ILE A 159 -9.34 -15.86 0.18
CA ILE A 159 -10.52 -15.66 -0.68
C ILE A 159 -11.07 -17.00 -1.18
N GLN A 160 -10.21 -17.88 -1.71
CA GLN A 160 -10.63 -19.15 -2.30
C GLN A 160 -11.18 -20.11 -1.24
N SER A 161 -10.54 -20.19 -0.07
CA SER A 161 -11.07 -20.94 1.07
C SER A 161 -12.44 -20.42 1.51
N ALA A 162 -12.61 -19.09 1.63
CA ALA A 162 -13.90 -18.48 1.98
C ALA A 162 -15.00 -18.72 0.92
N ARG A 163 -14.61 -19.00 -0.34
CA ARG A 163 -15.53 -19.37 -1.44
C ARG A 163 -15.80 -20.87 -1.53
N GLY A 164 -15.29 -21.69 -0.60
CA GLY A 164 -15.42 -23.15 -0.63
C GLY A 164 -14.54 -23.84 -1.68
N GLN A 165 -13.57 -23.13 -2.26
CA GLN A 165 -12.62 -23.66 -3.24
C GLN A 165 -11.40 -24.24 -2.52
N SER A 166 -11.62 -25.27 -1.69
CA SER A 166 -10.65 -25.77 -0.72
C SER A 166 -9.30 -26.16 -1.33
N ASP A 167 -9.30 -26.83 -2.49
CA ASP A 167 -8.05 -27.26 -3.15
C ASP A 167 -7.20 -26.07 -3.61
N LEU A 168 -7.84 -25.08 -4.23
CA LEU A 168 -7.18 -23.84 -4.67
C LEU A 168 -6.68 -23.05 -3.46
N GLY A 169 -7.52 -22.92 -2.43
CA GLY A 169 -7.17 -22.25 -1.19
C GLY A 169 -5.96 -22.89 -0.50
N ALA A 170 -5.94 -24.22 -0.39
CA ALA A 170 -4.84 -24.97 0.22
C ALA A 170 -3.55 -24.86 -0.60
N GLN A 171 -3.64 -24.92 -1.94
CA GLN A 171 -2.48 -24.72 -2.82
C GLN A 171 -1.88 -23.32 -2.64
N ALA A 172 -2.72 -22.28 -2.68
CA ALA A 172 -2.28 -20.91 -2.48
C ALA A 172 -1.70 -20.70 -1.07
N ALA A 173 -2.28 -21.32 -0.04
CA ALA A 173 -1.79 -21.22 1.33
C ALA A 173 -0.39 -21.81 1.48
N ARG A 174 -0.13 -22.99 0.89
CA ARG A 174 1.21 -23.59 0.87
C ARG A 174 2.23 -22.71 0.17
N SER A 175 1.86 -22.11 -0.97
CA SER A 175 2.73 -21.14 -1.66
C SER A 175 2.99 -19.90 -0.82
N ALA A 176 2.00 -19.37 -0.12
CA ALA A 176 2.21 -18.24 0.78
C ALA A 176 3.20 -18.60 1.90
N LEU A 177 2.99 -19.74 2.57
CA LEU A 177 3.84 -20.19 3.67
C LEU A 177 5.30 -20.42 3.25
N SER A 178 5.56 -20.94 2.05
CA SER A 178 6.94 -21.10 1.57
C SER A 178 7.67 -19.76 1.42
N PHE A 179 6.99 -18.68 1.04
CA PHE A 179 7.55 -17.33 1.06
C PHE A 179 7.67 -16.75 2.47
N ALA A 180 6.78 -17.14 3.39
CA ALA A 180 6.87 -16.74 4.80
C ALA A 180 8.11 -17.31 5.50
N ASP A 181 8.52 -18.50 5.11
CA ASP A 181 9.68 -19.20 5.68
C ASP A 181 11.01 -18.77 5.03
N THR A 182 10.97 -17.80 4.10
CA THR A 182 12.16 -17.26 3.45
C THR A 182 12.84 -16.19 4.30
N ASP A 183 14.03 -16.49 4.80
CA ASP A 183 14.83 -15.60 5.66
C ASP A 183 15.62 -14.52 4.91
N SER A 184 15.59 -14.48 3.58
CA SER A 184 16.35 -13.54 2.75
C SER A 184 15.62 -13.14 1.48
N SER A 185 15.63 -11.86 1.13
CA SER A 185 15.08 -11.36 -0.14
C SER A 185 15.97 -11.57 -1.36
N GLY A 186 17.19 -12.12 -1.17
CA GLY A 186 18.17 -12.27 -2.25
C GLY A 186 18.98 -11.00 -2.56
N LEU A 187 18.69 -9.87 -1.91
CA LEU A 187 19.50 -8.66 -2.02
C LEU A 187 20.80 -8.81 -1.23
N ARG A 188 21.94 -8.75 -1.93
CA ARG A 188 23.29 -8.94 -1.35
C ARG A 188 23.57 -8.05 -0.12
N TYR A 189 23.24 -6.77 -0.20
CA TYR A 189 23.57 -5.78 0.84
C TYR A 189 22.46 -5.57 1.86
N HIS A 190 21.24 -6.03 1.57
CA HIS A 190 20.07 -5.84 2.41
C HIS A 190 19.17 -7.08 2.44
N PRO A 191 19.70 -8.24 2.87
CA PRO A 191 19.02 -9.52 2.74
C PRO A 191 17.70 -9.58 3.53
N LYS A 192 17.53 -8.76 4.56
CA LYS A 192 16.32 -8.74 5.40
C LYS A 192 15.23 -7.78 4.91
N ILE A 193 15.48 -6.96 3.88
CA ILE A 193 14.42 -6.07 3.35
C ILE A 193 13.37 -6.92 2.64
N GLY A 194 12.10 -6.71 2.99
CA GLY A 194 10.97 -7.35 2.30
C GLY A 194 10.74 -8.82 2.66
N VAL A 195 11.33 -9.32 3.75
CA VAL A 195 10.97 -10.63 4.33
C VAL A 195 9.66 -10.54 5.11
N VAL A 196 8.99 -11.69 5.31
CA VAL A 196 7.76 -11.76 6.10
C VAL A 196 8.11 -11.65 7.58
N GLY A 197 7.58 -10.62 8.26
CA GLY A 197 7.85 -10.37 9.67
C GLY A 197 6.70 -10.81 10.60
N ALA A 198 6.95 -10.69 11.91
CA ALA A 198 6.03 -11.12 12.98
C ALA A 198 4.62 -10.48 12.93
N ARG A 199 4.46 -9.35 12.23
CA ARG A 199 3.12 -8.73 12.03
C ARG A 199 2.13 -9.61 11.26
N TYR A 200 2.60 -10.72 10.68
CA TYR A 200 1.78 -11.66 9.90
C TYR A 200 1.51 -12.99 10.61
N GLU A 201 1.93 -13.20 11.86
CA GLU A 201 1.79 -14.50 12.55
C GLU A 201 0.34 -15.00 12.59
N ASP A 202 -0.63 -14.13 12.88
CA ASP A 202 -2.05 -14.51 12.87
C ASP A 202 -2.51 -15.00 11.49
N ILE A 203 -2.01 -14.38 10.43
CA ILE A 203 -2.32 -14.80 9.06
C ILE A 203 -1.57 -16.08 8.70
N ARG A 204 -0.33 -16.27 9.16
CA ARG A 204 0.41 -17.53 8.97
C ARG A 204 -0.35 -18.70 9.61
N ALA A 205 -0.89 -18.52 10.82
CA ALA A 205 -1.69 -19.55 11.49
C ALA A 205 -2.97 -19.88 10.70
N GLN A 206 -3.67 -18.88 10.19
CA GLN A 206 -4.85 -19.10 9.33
C GLN A 206 -4.49 -19.84 8.05
N LEU A 207 -3.41 -19.45 7.38
CA LEU A 207 -2.94 -20.11 6.16
C LEU A 207 -2.51 -21.56 6.43
N ALA A 208 -1.87 -21.84 7.58
CA ALA A 208 -1.51 -23.20 7.97
C ALA A 208 -2.76 -24.09 8.12
N ALA A 209 -3.83 -23.58 8.73
CA ALA A 209 -5.10 -24.30 8.82
C ALA A 209 -5.70 -24.58 7.42
N ILE A 210 -5.70 -23.57 6.53
CA ILE A 210 -6.19 -23.72 5.15
C ILE A 210 -5.34 -24.73 4.36
N ALA A 211 -4.02 -24.75 4.56
CA ALA A 211 -3.08 -25.61 3.83
C ALA A 211 -3.28 -27.11 4.09
N VAL A 212 -3.78 -27.48 5.28
CA VAL A 212 -4.03 -28.87 5.69
C VAL A 212 -5.39 -29.37 5.21
N GLY A 213 -6.31 -28.46 4.85
CA GLY A 213 -7.68 -28.78 4.47
C GLY A 213 -8.52 -29.09 5.71
N THR A 214 -9.47 -28.20 6.03
CA THR A 214 -10.58 -28.49 6.95
C THR A 214 -11.71 -29.18 6.20
#